data_AF-A0A536V502-F1
#
_entry.id   AF-A0A536V502-F1
#
_cell.length_a   1.000
_cell.length_b   1.000
_cell.length_c   1.000
_cell.angle_alpha   90.00
_cell.angle_beta   90.00
_cell.angle_gamma   90.00
#
_symmetry.space_group_name_H-M   'P 1'
#
loop_
_entity.id
_entity.type
_entity.pdbx_description
1 polymer ?
#
loop_
_entity_poly.entity_id
_entity_poly.type
_entity_poly.pdbx_seq_one_letter_code
_entity_poly.pdbx_strand_id
1 'polypeptide(L)'
;MRLALEDAVQAKDNGLDRIELLHEALPDLDFSDIRLETTFRSCRLSSPLIVSSMTAGHGRSYAVNRVLAEFSSRRRMLMGVGSQRRQLTDPAAAHEWTRLRTDFPDALLLGNIGIAQLIERPVDDIRALVESIEAIGLFVHVNALQEAVQPEGTPRFRGGLIKLEK
;
A
#
# COMPACT_ATOMS: atom_id res chain seq x y z
N MET A 1 -5.89 -2.26 -13.82
CA MET A 1 -6.90 -1.29 -13.34
C MET A 1 -8.31 -1.56 -13.87
N ARG A 2 -8.56 -1.56 -15.19
CA ARG A 2 -9.92 -1.77 -15.73
C ARG A 2 -10.65 -2.98 -15.13
N LEU A 3 -10.02 -4.17 -15.20
CA LEU A 3 -10.59 -5.40 -14.64
C LEU A 3 -10.93 -5.26 -13.15
N ALA A 4 -10.03 -4.66 -12.35
CA ALA A 4 -10.23 -4.47 -10.92
C ALA A 4 -11.39 -3.51 -10.55
N LEU A 5 -12.00 -2.84 -11.52
CA LEU A 5 -13.20 -2.02 -11.34
C LEU A 5 -14.48 -2.72 -11.81
N GLU A 6 -14.37 -3.94 -12.34
CA GLU A 6 -15.53 -4.72 -12.75
C GLU A 6 -16.16 -5.42 -11.54
N ASP A 7 -17.49 -5.40 -11.47
CA ASP A 7 -18.25 -6.07 -10.40
C ASP A 7 -17.95 -7.57 -10.34
N ALA A 8 -17.62 -8.19 -11.48
CA ALA A 8 -17.30 -9.60 -11.57
C ALA A 8 -16.08 -10.03 -10.76
N VAL A 9 -15.16 -9.10 -10.45
CA VAL A 9 -13.95 -9.37 -9.66
C VAL A 9 -13.95 -8.71 -8.29
N GLN A 10 -15.04 -8.00 -7.92
CA GLN A 10 -15.21 -7.52 -6.55
C GLN A 10 -15.56 -8.70 -5.65
N ALA A 11 -15.00 -8.71 -4.43
CA ALA A 11 -15.40 -9.69 -3.42
C ALA A 11 -16.88 -9.50 -3.09
N LYS A 12 -17.67 -10.59 -3.21
CA LYS A 12 -19.11 -10.57 -2.89
C LYS A 12 -19.41 -10.81 -1.41
N ASP A 13 -18.53 -11.52 -0.73
CA ASP A 13 -18.58 -11.80 0.71
C ASP A 13 -17.19 -11.54 1.28
N ASN A 14 -17.12 -10.79 2.38
CA ASN A 14 -15.91 -10.46 3.12
C ASN A 14 -16.03 -10.85 4.61
N GLY A 15 -17.09 -11.55 5.00
CA GLY A 15 -17.38 -11.97 6.36
C GLY A 15 -17.87 -10.85 7.30
N LEU A 16 -17.92 -9.59 6.87
CA LEU A 16 -18.35 -8.48 7.72
C LEU A 16 -19.84 -8.54 8.06
N ASP A 17 -20.67 -9.15 7.22
CA ASP A 17 -22.09 -9.40 7.49
C ASP A 17 -22.32 -10.33 8.71
N ARG A 18 -21.28 -11.01 9.18
CA ARG A 18 -21.30 -11.87 10.37
C ARG A 18 -20.90 -11.14 11.65
N ILE A 19 -20.50 -9.87 11.52
CA ILE A 19 -20.10 -9.03 12.64
C ILE A 19 -21.26 -8.08 12.93
N GLU A 20 -21.83 -8.19 14.13
CA GLU A 20 -22.83 -7.26 14.62
C GLU A 20 -22.22 -6.34 15.67
N LEU A 21 -22.39 -5.03 15.49
CA LEU A 21 -22.05 -4.04 16.49
C LEU A 21 -23.28 -3.81 17.36
N LEU A 22 -23.19 -4.11 18.65
CA LEU A 22 -24.30 -3.91 19.59
C LEU A 22 -24.61 -2.42 19.72
N HIS A 23 -25.87 -2.05 19.45
CA HIS A 23 -26.33 -0.68 19.57
C HIS A 23 -26.50 -0.29 21.04
N GLU A 24 -25.87 0.81 21.45
CA GLU A 24 -26.17 1.50 22.71
C GLU A 24 -27.22 2.60 22.44
N ALA A 25 -28.42 2.42 22.99
CA ALA A 25 -29.54 3.33 22.77
C ALA A 25 -29.50 4.57 23.69
N LEU A 26 -28.73 4.51 24.78
CA LEU A 26 -28.54 5.60 25.72
C LEU A 26 -27.03 5.87 25.91
N PRO A 27 -26.33 6.33 24.86
CA PRO A 27 -24.89 6.57 24.95
C PRO A 27 -24.61 7.72 25.91
N ASP A 28 -23.66 7.52 26.82
CA ASP A 28 -23.14 8.55 27.73
C ASP A 28 -21.92 9.25 27.10
N LEU A 29 -22.13 9.86 25.92
CA LEU A 29 -21.10 10.61 25.19
C LEU A 29 -21.71 11.65 24.24
N ASP A 30 -21.03 12.78 24.05
CA ASP A 30 -21.38 13.74 23.01
C ASP A 30 -20.73 13.37 21.67
N PHE A 31 -21.45 13.53 20.57
CA PHE A 31 -20.91 13.22 19.23
C PHE A 31 -19.65 14.06 18.90
N SER A 32 -19.55 15.27 19.46
CA SER A 32 -18.38 16.14 19.30
C SER A 32 -17.11 15.61 19.98
N ASP A 33 -17.24 14.65 20.89
CA ASP A 33 -16.13 14.04 21.62
C ASP A 33 -15.51 12.86 20.88
N ILE A 34 -16.16 12.40 19.81
CA ILE A 34 -15.63 11.33 18.96
C ILE A 34 -14.34 11.81 18.28
N ARG A 35 -13.28 11.01 18.46
CA ARG A 35 -11.96 11.21 17.86
C ARG A 35 -11.61 9.99 17.03
N LEU A 36 -11.26 10.22 15.78
CA LEU A 36 -10.78 9.18 14.86
C LEU A 36 -9.25 9.21 14.74
N GLU A 37 -8.61 10.21 15.34
CA GLU A 37 -7.18 10.33 15.34
C GLU A 37 -6.53 9.13 16.03
N THR A 38 -5.49 8.62 15.40
CA THR A 38 -4.72 7.50 15.94
C THR A 38 -3.24 7.74 15.67
N THR A 39 -2.39 6.88 16.21
CA THR A 39 -0.95 6.91 15.99
C THR A 39 -0.50 5.58 15.42
N PHE A 40 0.24 5.63 14.30
CA PHE A 40 0.94 4.48 13.76
C PHE A 40 2.45 4.74 13.84
N ARG A 41 3.14 3.99 14.72
CA ARG A 41 4.54 4.25 15.11
C ARG A 41 4.71 5.67 15.66
N SER A 42 5.49 6.53 14.99
CA SER A 42 5.69 7.94 15.34
C SER A 42 4.78 8.89 14.55
N CYS A 43 3.92 8.37 13.66
CA CYS A 43 3.07 9.18 12.79
C CYS A 43 1.67 9.33 13.38
N ARG A 44 1.25 10.58 13.61
CA ARG A 44 -0.15 10.89 13.96
C ARG A 44 -1.01 10.89 12.70
N LEU A 45 -2.10 10.14 12.72
CA LEU A 45 -3.06 10.00 11.63
C LEU A 45 -4.39 10.64 12.03
N SER A 46 -5.14 11.14 11.05
CA SER A 46 -6.50 11.68 11.30
C SER A 46 -7.57 10.60 11.43
N SER A 47 -7.27 9.36 11.05
CA SER A 47 -8.20 8.24 10.93
C SER A 47 -7.45 6.91 11.08
N PRO A 48 -8.10 5.85 11.60
CA PRO A 48 -7.54 4.49 11.57
C PRO A 48 -7.56 3.84 10.18
N LEU A 49 -7.99 4.56 9.14
CA LEU A 49 -8.06 4.07 7.76
C LEU A 49 -6.81 4.45 6.97
N ILE A 50 -6.45 3.62 5.99
CA ILE A 50 -5.31 3.82 5.09
C ILE A 50 -5.72 3.62 3.63
N VAL A 51 -5.02 4.27 2.70
CA VAL A 51 -5.10 3.96 1.27
C VAL A 51 -4.09 2.85 0.97
N SER A 52 -4.54 1.66 0.59
CA SER A 52 -3.65 0.53 0.30
C SER A 52 -3.00 0.64 -1.10
N SER A 53 -1.98 -0.19 -1.32
CA SER A 53 -1.24 -0.28 -2.59
C SER A 53 -2.12 -0.71 -3.76
N MET A 54 -2.01 -0.02 -4.90
CA MET A 54 -2.86 -0.31 -6.07
C MET A 54 -2.14 -0.38 -7.42
N THR A 55 -1.37 0.63 -7.82
CA THR A 55 -0.91 0.72 -9.22
C THR A 55 0.47 1.35 -9.41
N ALA A 56 1.22 0.84 -10.39
CA ALA A 56 2.55 1.29 -10.78
C ALA A 56 2.85 0.89 -12.25
N GLY A 57 3.84 1.54 -12.87
CA GLY A 57 4.49 1.01 -14.08
C GLY A 57 3.73 1.10 -15.41
N HIS A 58 2.61 1.82 -15.50
CA HIS A 58 1.86 2.02 -16.76
C HIS A 58 1.49 3.50 -16.98
N GLY A 59 1.17 3.92 -18.21
CA GLY A 59 1.01 5.34 -18.56
C GLY A 59 -0.05 6.16 -17.80
N ARG A 60 -0.86 5.51 -16.94
CA ARG A 60 -1.86 6.17 -16.06
C ARG A 60 -1.56 5.99 -14.57
N SER A 61 -0.56 5.18 -14.18
CA SER A 61 -0.28 4.87 -12.77
C SER A 61 0.07 6.13 -11.99
N TYR A 62 0.91 6.99 -12.54
CA TYR A 62 1.33 8.21 -11.86
C TYR A 62 0.15 9.18 -11.62
N ALA A 63 -0.75 9.35 -12.59
CA ALA A 63 -1.92 10.22 -12.41
C ALA A 63 -2.82 9.74 -11.25
N VAL A 64 -3.00 8.42 -11.12
CA VAL A 64 -3.78 7.81 -10.03
C VAL A 64 -3.05 7.96 -8.70
N ASN A 65 -1.76 7.63 -8.63
CA ASN A 65 -0.97 7.81 -7.41
C ASN A 65 -0.94 9.27 -6.96
N ARG A 66 -0.86 10.23 -7.87
CA ARG A 66 -0.88 11.66 -7.56
C ARG A 66 -2.18 12.07 -6.88
N VAL A 67 -3.34 11.65 -7.40
CA VAL A 67 -4.65 11.95 -6.78
C VAL A 67 -4.77 11.36 -5.38
N LEU A 68 -4.31 10.11 -5.21
CA LEU A 68 -4.36 9.43 -3.92
C LEU A 68 -3.38 10.04 -2.91
N ALA A 69 -2.21 10.46 -3.36
CA ALA A 69 -1.21 11.12 -2.53
C ALA A 69 -1.67 12.51 -2.10
N GLU A 70 -2.30 13.28 -3.00
CA GLU A 70 -2.92 14.55 -2.65
C GLU A 70 -4.00 14.36 -1.58
N PHE A 71 -4.91 13.41 -1.78
CA PHE A 71 -5.96 13.09 -0.82
C PHE A 71 -5.37 12.69 0.54
N SER A 72 -4.42 11.75 0.53
CA SER A 72 -3.82 11.20 1.75
C SER A 72 -3.00 12.25 2.49
N SER A 73 -2.28 13.11 1.77
CA SER A 73 -1.54 14.25 2.34
C SER A 73 -2.49 15.24 3.00
N ARG A 74 -3.53 15.71 2.28
CA ARG A 74 -4.52 16.65 2.82
C ARG A 74 -5.29 16.09 4.02
N ARG A 75 -5.53 14.78 4.04
CA ARG A 75 -6.23 14.11 5.13
C ARG A 75 -5.29 13.60 6.23
N ARG A 76 -3.96 13.67 6.08
CA ARG A 76 -3.00 13.03 7.00
C ARG A 76 -3.31 11.55 7.23
N MET A 77 -3.49 10.82 6.13
CA MET A 77 -3.70 9.37 6.08
C MET A 77 -2.46 8.67 5.50
N LEU A 78 -2.24 7.41 5.88
CA LEU A 78 -1.20 6.58 5.26
C LEU A 78 -1.61 6.16 3.85
N MET A 79 -0.64 6.14 2.95
CA MET A 79 -0.81 5.61 1.60
C MET A 79 0.29 4.60 1.24
N GLY A 80 -0.11 3.39 0.89
CA GLY A 80 0.76 2.44 0.19
C GLY A 80 0.88 2.79 -1.29
N VAL A 81 2.09 2.92 -1.80
CA VAL A 81 2.31 3.07 -3.25
C VAL A 81 2.09 1.74 -3.98
N GLY A 82 1.93 1.76 -5.30
CA GLY A 82 1.96 0.53 -6.10
C GLY A 82 3.32 -0.17 -6.07
N SER A 83 3.37 -1.39 -6.59
CA SER A 83 4.59 -2.19 -6.54
C SER A 83 5.78 -1.49 -7.20
N GLN A 84 6.85 -1.33 -6.42
CA GLN A 84 8.12 -0.73 -6.82
C GLN A 84 9.03 -1.73 -7.55
N ARG A 85 8.54 -2.94 -7.88
CA ARG A 85 9.30 -4.00 -8.58
C ARG A 85 10.07 -3.49 -9.79
N ARG A 86 9.48 -2.58 -10.57
CA ARG A 86 10.11 -2.06 -11.79
C ARG A 86 11.42 -1.31 -11.51
N GLN A 87 11.55 -0.64 -10.36
CA GLN A 87 12.78 0.05 -9.96
C GLN A 87 13.98 -0.90 -9.80
N LEU A 88 13.74 -2.19 -9.55
CA LEU A 88 14.80 -3.19 -9.41
C LEU A 88 15.46 -3.58 -10.73
N THR A 89 14.87 -3.20 -11.86
CA THR A 89 15.34 -3.56 -13.21
C THR A 89 15.47 -2.36 -14.15
N ASP A 90 14.75 -1.27 -13.88
CA ASP A 90 14.71 -0.06 -14.70
C ASP A 90 15.01 1.15 -13.80
N PRO A 91 16.24 1.70 -13.83
CA PRO A 91 16.61 2.86 -13.03
C PRO A 91 15.73 4.09 -13.29
N ALA A 92 15.17 4.24 -14.49
CA ALA A 92 14.29 5.36 -14.82
C ALA A 92 12.93 5.25 -14.11
N ALA A 93 12.52 4.05 -13.67
CA ALA A 93 11.28 3.85 -12.94
C ALA A 93 11.29 4.52 -11.56
N ALA A 94 12.46 4.85 -11.00
CA ALA A 94 12.54 5.62 -9.76
C ALA A 94 11.99 7.05 -9.92
N HIS A 95 11.96 7.59 -11.15
CA HIS A 95 11.53 8.95 -11.40
C HIS A 95 10.05 9.20 -11.06
N GLU A 96 9.15 8.22 -11.28
CA GLU A 96 7.73 8.41 -10.94
C GLU A 96 7.52 8.60 -9.43
N TRP A 97 8.37 7.95 -8.65
CA TRP A 97 8.33 7.90 -7.20
C TRP A 97 8.99 9.10 -6.53
N THR A 98 10.18 9.48 -7.00
CA THR A 98 10.85 10.71 -6.53
C THR A 98 10.05 11.94 -6.89
N ARG A 99 9.41 11.96 -8.06
CA ARG A 99 8.45 13.01 -8.44
C ARG A 99 7.24 13.05 -7.50
N LEU A 100 6.62 11.91 -7.19
CA LEU A 100 5.49 11.84 -6.26
C LEU A 100 5.86 12.40 -4.87
N ARG A 101 7.04 12.03 -4.35
CA ARG A 101 7.57 12.58 -3.09
C ARG A 101 7.80 14.08 -3.17
N THR A 102 8.35 14.58 -4.28
CA THR A 102 8.57 16.02 -4.51
C THR A 102 7.26 16.80 -4.51
N ASP A 103 6.21 16.26 -5.14
CA ASP A 103 4.90 16.91 -5.22
C ASP A 103 4.15 16.91 -3.87
N PHE A 104 4.39 15.88 -3.03
CA PHE A 104 3.74 15.71 -1.74
C PHE A 104 4.76 15.40 -0.62
N PRO A 105 5.57 16.39 -0.22
CA PRO A 105 6.66 16.18 0.75
C PRO A 105 6.14 15.68 2.10
N ASP A 106 4.96 16.14 2.53
CA ASP A 106 4.35 15.77 3.82
C ASP A 106 3.51 14.48 3.75
N ALA A 107 3.43 13.80 2.60
CA ALA A 107 2.67 12.57 2.49
C ALA A 107 3.30 11.44 3.30
N LEU A 108 2.48 10.72 4.07
CA LEU A 108 2.91 9.55 4.82
C LEU A 108 2.80 8.31 3.93
N LEU A 109 3.91 7.95 3.28
CA LEU A 109 3.95 6.89 2.27
C LEU A 109 4.54 5.59 2.82
N LEU A 110 4.00 4.47 2.35
CA LEU A 110 4.52 3.12 2.54
C LEU A 110 4.97 2.57 1.19
N GLY A 111 6.19 2.03 1.13
CA GLY A 111 6.70 1.33 -0.04
C GLY A 111 5.93 0.05 -0.32
N ASN A 112 6.14 -0.55 -1.49
CA ASN A 112 5.51 -1.83 -1.81
C ASN A 112 6.40 -2.72 -2.70
N ILE A 113 6.61 -3.96 -2.29
CA ILE A 113 7.31 -4.98 -3.08
C ILE A 113 6.66 -6.35 -2.93
N GLY A 114 6.81 -7.21 -3.93
CA GLY A 114 6.33 -8.60 -3.86
C GLY A 114 7.33 -9.50 -3.15
N ILE A 115 6.83 -10.48 -2.40
CA ILE A 115 7.67 -11.46 -1.69
C ILE A 115 8.59 -12.23 -2.66
N ALA A 116 8.15 -12.50 -3.89
CA ALA A 116 8.96 -13.17 -4.91
C ALA A 116 10.20 -12.34 -5.29
N GLN A 117 10.07 -11.02 -5.40
CA GLN A 117 11.21 -10.13 -5.64
C GLN A 117 12.08 -9.98 -4.40
N LEU A 118 11.49 -9.93 -3.21
CA LEU A 118 12.24 -9.84 -1.95
C LEU A 118 13.24 -11.00 -1.82
N ILE A 119 12.81 -12.23 -2.12
CA ILE A 119 13.63 -13.44 -2.04
C ILE A 119 14.91 -13.30 -2.89
N GLU A 120 14.77 -12.78 -4.10
CA GLU A 120 15.83 -12.73 -5.11
C GLU A 120 16.77 -11.53 -4.99
N ARG A 121 16.48 -10.58 -4.10
CA ARG A 121 17.18 -9.28 -4.05
C ARG A 121 17.98 -9.10 -2.76
N PRO A 122 19.17 -8.47 -2.82
CA PRO A 122 19.87 -8.05 -1.60
C PRO A 122 19.03 -7.02 -0.83
N VAL A 123 19.27 -6.92 0.48
CA VAL A 123 18.53 -5.99 1.35
C VAL A 123 18.75 -4.53 0.92
N ASP A 124 19.92 -4.20 0.37
CA ASP A 124 20.24 -2.85 -0.08
C ASP A 124 19.36 -2.39 -1.25
N ASP A 125 19.06 -3.29 -2.20
CA ASP A 125 18.11 -3.00 -3.29
C ASP A 125 16.73 -2.64 -2.71
N ILE A 126 16.30 -3.35 -1.66
CA ILE A 126 15.02 -3.13 -1.00
C ILE A 126 15.02 -1.82 -0.22
N ARG A 127 16.14 -1.48 0.44
CA ARG A 127 16.32 -0.21 1.14
C ARG A 127 16.20 0.96 0.16
N ALA A 128 16.81 0.87 -1.02
CA ALA A 128 16.72 1.90 -2.05
C ALA A 128 15.27 2.16 -2.51
N LEU A 129 14.39 1.14 -2.50
CA LEU A 129 12.96 1.33 -2.79
C LEU A 129 12.31 2.24 -1.75
N VAL A 130 12.56 1.97 -0.46
CA VAL A 130 12.03 2.76 0.66
C VAL A 130 12.57 4.20 0.61
N GLU A 131 13.87 4.35 0.39
CA GLU A 131 14.55 5.65 0.31
C GLU A 131 14.03 6.50 -0.86
N SER A 132 13.75 5.89 -2.02
CA SER A 132 13.30 6.62 -3.22
C SER A 132 11.99 7.39 -3.05
N ILE A 133 11.19 7.04 -2.05
CA ILE A 133 9.93 7.71 -1.68
C ILE A 133 9.94 8.21 -0.24
N GLU A 134 11.08 8.16 0.45
CA GLU A 134 11.18 8.49 1.88
C GLU A 134 10.05 7.83 2.70
N ALA A 135 9.82 6.53 2.45
CA ALA A 135 8.70 5.83 3.06
C ALA A 135 8.94 5.54 4.55
N ILE A 136 7.85 5.55 5.31
CA ILE A 136 7.87 5.25 6.76
C ILE A 136 7.96 3.73 7.04
N GLY A 137 7.82 2.92 6.00
CA GLY A 137 7.77 1.46 6.05
C GLY A 137 7.56 0.86 4.67
N LEU A 138 7.54 -0.47 4.61
CA LEU A 138 7.45 -1.24 3.37
C LEU A 138 6.38 -2.32 3.51
N PHE A 139 5.45 -2.37 2.57
CA PHE A 139 4.60 -3.52 2.38
C PHE A 139 5.32 -4.58 1.55
N VAL A 140 5.37 -5.79 2.09
CA VAL A 140 5.73 -7.00 1.33
C VAL A 140 4.45 -7.77 1.05
N HIS A 141 3.96 -7.71 -0.18
CA HIS A 141 2.73 -8.41 -0.53
C HIS A 141 2.99 -9.89 -0.82
N VAL A 142 2.07 -10.74 -0.36
CA VAL A 142 2.08 -12.20 -0.55
C VAL A 142 0.95 -12.58 -1.50
N ASN A 143 1.30 -12.90 -2.75
CA ASN A 143 0.34 -13.03 -3.85
C ASN A 143 0.52 -14.37 -4.60
N ALA A 144 0.77 -15.46 -3.87
CA ALA A 144 1.14 -16.75 -4.45
C ALA A 144 0.16 -17.29 -5.49
N LEU A 145 -1.15 -17.21 -5.21
CA LEU A 145 -2.17 -17.62 -6.17
C LEU A 145 -2.13 -16.74 -7.43
N GLN A 146 -2.01 -15.42 -7.27
CA GLN A 146 -1.95 -14.49 -8.39
C GLN A 146 -0.77 -14.79 -9.31
N GLU A 147 0.43 -14.97 -8.75
CA GLU A 147 1.64 -15.29 -9.53
C GLU A 147 1.58 -16.68 -10.17
N ALA A 148 0.81 -17.62 -9.61
CA ALA A 148 0.67 -18.96 -10.17
C ALA A 148 -0.28 -19.01 -11.38
N VAL A 149 -1.29 -18.14 -11.43
CA VAL A 149 -2.29 -18.12 -12.52
C VAL A 149 -1.99 -17.07 -13.58
N GLN A 150 -1.16 -16.07 -13.28
CA GLN A 150 -0.78 -15.02 -14.22
C GLN A 150 0.24 -15.57 -15.24
N PRO A 151 0.05 -15.36 -16.55
CA PRO A 151 0.94 -15.89 -17.59
C PRO A 151 2.42 -15.54 -17.40
N GLU A 152 2.70 -14.33 -16.93
CA GLU A 152 4.04 -13.78 -16.69
C GLU A 152 4.45 -13.78 -15.22
N GLY A 153 3.71 -14.50 -14.37
CA GLY A 153 3.95 -14.57 -12.94
C GLY A 153 5.28 -15.23 -12.57
N THR A 154 5.76 -14.96 -11.36
CA THR A 154 6.95 -15.55 -10.76
C THR A 154 6.56 -16.36 -9.51
N PRO A 155 6.09 -17.61 -9.67
CA PRO A 155 5.59 -18.43 -8.57
C PRO A 155 6.72 -19.10 -7.75
N ARG A 156 7.71 -18.31 -7.33
CA ARG A 156 8.89 -18.77 -6.56
C ARG A 156 8.88 -18.15 -5.17
N PHE A 157 8.40 -18.91 -4.19
CA PHE A 157 8.17 -18.42 -2.81
C PHE A 157 9.04 -19.09 -1.74
N ARG A 158 9.87 -20.07 -2.14
CA ARG A 158 10.74 -20.79 -1.21
C ARG A 158 11.70 -19.81 -0.52
N GLY A 159 11.75 -19.87 0.81
CA GLY A 159 12.62 -18.99 1.61
C GLY A 159 12.04 -17.60 1.88
N GLY A 160 10.78 -17.32 1.51
CA GLY A 160 10.14 -16.03 1.76
C GLY A 160 10.13 -15.60 3.23
N LEU A 161 9.76 -16.52 4.14
CA LEU A 161 9.77 -16.22 5.58
C LEU A 161 11.18 -15.92 6.09
N ILE A 162 12.17 -16.77 5.76
CA ILE A 162 13.58 -16.57 6.11
C ILE A 162 14.09 -15.21 5.61
N LYS A 163 13.59 -14.74 4.46
CA LYS A 163 13.97 -13.45 3.92
C LYS A 163 13.33 -12.28 4.66
N LEU A 164 12.08 -12.42 5.11
CA LEU A 164 11.38 -11.40 5.90
C LEU A 164 11.98 -11.18 7.29
N GLU A 165 12.58 -12.22 7.86
CA GLU A 165 13.22 -12.19 9.18
C GLU A 165 14.60 -11.51 9.19
N LYS A 166 15.13 -11.13 8.01
CA LYS A 166 16.42 -10.42 7.87
C LYS A 166 16.22 -8.92 7.75
#